data_AF-A0A016SZC0-F1
#
_entry.id   AF-A0A016SZC0-F1
#
_cell.length_a   1.000
_cell.length_b   1.000
_cell.length_c   1.000
_cell.angle_alpha   90.00
_cell.angle_beta   90.00
_cell.angle_gamma   90.00
#
_symmetry.space_group_name_H-M   'P 1'
#
loop_
_entity.id
_entity.type
_entity.pdbx_description
1 polymer ?
#
loop_
_entity_poly.entity_id
_entity_poly.type
_entity_poly.pdbx_seq_one_letter_code
_entity_poly.pdbx_strand_id
1 'polypeptide(L)'
;MKAPASFKLILLLCALSSLAEATAFGCHGITKDKDREEILRIHNEYRANLTKGATVIDPNSKKKQDLPAAKNMYELEWDCDLEAKAEDAMNMTCTQAARGKYSTYGHARGLWHLCITYNKPVEEYGVKGVLEKWWIEGVSFDIIERRFDNYHAENFVNVSELEENFV
;
A
#
# COMPACT_ATOMS: atom_id res chain seq x y z
N MET A 1 36.02 57.14 16.61
CA MET A 1 34.81 57.66 17.32
C MET A 1 33.59 57.44 16.43
N LYS A 2 32.57 56.79 17.00
CA LYS A 2 31.12 56.88 16.71
C LYS A 2 30.59 56.49 15.31
N ALA A 3 29.95 55.32 15.26
CA ALA A 3 28.68 55.13 14.54
C ALA A 3 27.54 55.86 15.29
N PRO A 4 26.42 56.20 14.62
CA PRO A 4 25.20 55.38 14.74
C PRO A 4 24.45 55.25 13.39
N ALA A 5 23.96 54.07 13.00
CA ALA A 5 22.72 53.38 13.41
C ALA A 5 21.42 54.00 12.85
N SER A 6 20.73 53.27 11.95
CA SER A 6 19.27 53.25 11.67
C SER A 6 19.05 52.64 10.26
N PHE A 7 18.06 51.82 9.94
CA PHE A 7 16.97 51.18 10.67
C PHE A 7 16.51 49.97 9.84
N LYS A 8 16.29 48.85 10.54
CA LYS A 8 15.51 47.61 10.29
C LYS A 8 14.81 47.33 8.94
N LEU A 9 14.61 46.02 8.75
CA LEU A 9 13.58 45.28 7.98
C LEU A 9 14.19 44.67 6.70
N ILE A 10 14.37 43.35 6.61
CA ILE A 10 13.28 42.40 6.36
C ILE A 10 13.49 41.08 7.13
N LEU A 11 12.44 40.72 7.87
CA LEU A 11 12.19 39.41 8.45
C LEU A 11 12.03 38.37 7.33
N LEU A 12 12.55 37.16 7.58
CA LEU A 12 11.82 35.90 7.44
C LEU A 12 11.14 35.64 6.08
N LEU A 13 11.72 34.75 5.25
CA LEU A 13 10.99 33.84 4.34
C LEU A 13 11.99 33.05 3.47
N CYS A 14 12.64 32.06 4.07
CA CYS A 14 13.04 30.83 3.40
C CYS A 14 13.42 29.80 4.48
N ALA A 15 12.52 29.63 5.46
CA ALA A 15 12.27 28.27 5.90
C ALA A 15 11.73 27.60 4.65
N LEU A 16 12.59 26.86 3.96
CA LEU A 16 12.21 25.97 2.87
C LEU A 16 11.07 25.14 3.43
N SER A 17 9.87 25.54 3.04
CA SER A 17 8.66 24.79 3.18
C SER A 17 8.89 23.47 2.46
N SER A 18 9.42 22.48 3.18
CA SER A 18 9.05 21.10 2.96
C SER A 18 7.61 20.93 3.45
N LEU A 19 6.68 21.71 2.88
CA LEU A 19 5.36 21.18 2.66
C LEU A 19 5.60 20.26 1.48
N ALA A 20 5.71 18.96 1.75
CA ALA A 20 5.30 17.99 0.76
C ALA A 20 3.95 18.51 0.24
N GLU A 21 3.89 18.93 -1.03
CA GLU A 21 2.61 19.11 -1.68
C GLU A 21 1.93 17.76 -1.51
N ALA A 22 0.91 17.71 -0.64
CA ALA A 22 0.00 16.58 -0.63
C ALA A 22 -0.47 16.45 -2.06
N THR A 23 -0.01 15.41 -2.75
CA THR A 23 -0.36 15.16 -4.13
C THR A 23 -1.87 14.96 -4.15
N ALA A 24 -2.60 15.95 -4.64
CA ALA A 24 -4.03 15.79 -4.83
C ALA A 24 -4.18 14.75 -5.94
N PHE A 25 -4.52 13.51 -5.57
CA PHE A 25 -4.64 12.39 -6.50
C PHE A 25 -5.69 12.63 -7.59
N GLY A 26 -6.59 13.60 -7.39
CA GLY A 26 -7.63 13.96 -8.36
C GLY A 26 -8.74 12.90 -8.49
N CYS A 27 -8.71 11.86 -7.65
CA CYS A 27 -9.71 10.81 -7.66
C CYS A 27 -10.99 11.22 -6.93
N HIS A 28 -12.12 10.68 -7.37
CA HIS A 28 -13.41 10.79 -6.71
C HIS A 28 -13.73 9.47 -6.01
N GLY A 29 -14.24 9.51 -4.78
CA GLY A 29 -14.56 8.30 -4.03
C GLY A 29 -14.67 8.52 -2.53
N ILE A 30 -14.81 7.43 -1.79
CA ILE A 30 -14.82 7.41 -0.31
C ILE A 30 -13.40 7.41 0.27
N THR A 31 -12.40 7.02 -0.52
CA THR A 31 -10.99 7.04 -0.12
C THR A 31 -10.50 8.49 -0.01
N LYS A 32 -9.75 8.82 1.05
CA LYS A 32 -9.18 10.15 1.26
C LYS A 32 -7.76 10.20 0.70
N ASP A 33 -7.30 11.36 0.24
CA ASP A 33 -5.94 11.51 -0.31
C ASP A 33 -4.84 11.05 0.66
N LYS A 34 -4.99 11.32 1.96
CA LYS A 34 -4.05 10.81 2.98
C LYS A 34 -3.97 9.28 3.01
N ASP A 35 -5.07 8.59 2.73
CA ASP A 35 -5.14 7.14 2.74
C ASP A 35 -4.57 6.60 1.41
N ARG A 36 -4.81 7.27 0.28
CA ARG A 36 -4.16 6.97 -1.01
C ARG A 36 -2.64 7.08 -0.91
N GLU A 37 -2.15 8.17 -0.33
CA GLU A 37 -0.73 8.41 -0.08
C GLU A 37 -0.13 7.32 0.82
N GLU A 38 -0.80 7.00 1.92
CA GLU A 38 -0.34 5.96 2.83
C GLU A 38 -0.30 4.58 2.17
N ILE A 39 -1.35 4.21 1.42
CA ILE A 39 -1.40 2.95 0.68
C ILE A 39 -0.26 2.87 -0.33
N LEU A 40 -0.12 3.88 -1.19
CA LEU A 40 0.88 3.89 -2.25
C LEU A 40 2.31 3.85 -1.70
N ARG A 41 2.58 4.68 -0.68
CA ARG A 41 3.88 4.72 0.00
C ARG A 41 4.24 3.37 0.60
N ILE A 42 3.33 2.72 1.33
CA ILE A 42 3.61 1.43 1.98
C ILE A 42 3.87 0.33 0.93
N HIS A 43 3.07 0.27 -0.14
CA HIS A 43 3.30 -0.68 -1.23
C HIS A 43 4.69 -0.47 -1.85
N ASN A 44 5.02 0.76 -2.22
CA ASN A 44 6.30 1.08 -2.85
C ASN A 44 7.49 0.86 -1.90
N GLU A 45 7.34 1.09 -0.59
CA GLU A 45 8.36 0.74 0.41
C GLU A 45 8.61 -0.76 0.48
N TYR A 46 7.56 -1.59 0.52
CA TYR A 46 7.71 -3.04 0.51
C TYR A 46 8.36 -3.54 -0.78
N ARG A 47 7.90 -3.05 -1.93
CA ARG A 47 8.45 -3.37 -3.24
C ARG A 47 9.92 -2.95 -3.36
N ALA A 48 10.27 -1.74 -2.94
CA ALA A 48 11.64 -1.26 -2.92
C ALA A 48 12.54 -2.11 -2.01
N ASN A 49 12.04 -2.54 -0.84
CA ASN A 49 12.80 -3.43 0.05
C ASN A 49 13.05 -4.79 -0.59
N LEU A 50 12.09 -5.36 -1.33
CA LEU A 50 12.28 -6.63 -2.04
C LEU A 50 13.42 -6.58 -3.05
N THR A 51 13.75 -5.42 -3.63
CA THR A 51 14.91 -5.31 -4.55
C THR A 51 16.25 -5.69 -3.91
N LYS A 52 16.33 -5.63 -2.58
CA LYS A 52 17.51 -5.98 -1.78
C LYS A 52 17.34 -7.31 -1.03
N GLY A 53 16.18 -7.95 -1.20
CA GLY A 53 15.70 -9.01 -0.32
C GLY A 53 15.10 -8.44 0.96
N ALA A 54 14.20 -9.19 1.59
CA ALA A 54 13.50 -8.73 2.79
C ALA A 54 13.24 -9.89 3.76
N THR A 55 13.22 -9.58 5.05
CA THR A 55 12.78 -10.54 6.06
C THR A 55 11.33 -10.26 6.43
N VAL A 56 10.48 -11.27 6.32
CA VAL A 56 9.10 -11.24 6.80
C VAL A 56 9.01 -11.98 8.13
N ILE A 57 8.34 -11.37 9.11
CA ILE A 57 8.10 -11.96 10.44
C ILE A 57 6.60 -11.89 10.71
N ASP A 58 5.99 -13.05 10.97
CA ASP A 58 4.64 -13.09 11.51
C ASP A 58 4.74 -12.98 13.05
N PRO A 59 4.27 -11.86 13.66
CA PRO A 59 4.39 -11.65 15.09
C PRO A 59 3.56 -12.64 15.92
N ASN A 60 2.51 -13.24 15.33
CA ASN A 60 1.62 -14.15 16.04
C ASN A 60 2.20 -15.56 16.09
N SER A 61 2.69 -16.08 14.96
CA SER A 61 3.25 -17.43 14.89
C SER A 61 4.75 -17.49 15.17
N LYS A 62 5.43 -16.35 15.23
CA LYS A 62 6.90 -16.21 15.29
C LYS A 62 7.63 -16.85 14.11
N LYS A 63 6.92 -17.15 13.02
CA LYS A 63 7.52 -17.61 11.77
C LYS A 63 8.30 -16.46 11.15
N LYS A 64 9.44 -16.81 10.56
CA LYS A 64 10.32 -15.91 9.83
C LYS A 64 10.61 -16.52 8.47
N GLN A 65 10.59 -15.69 7.43
CA GLN A 65 11.01 -16.06 6.08
C GLN A 65 11.93 -14.98 5.52
N ASP A 66 13.09 -15.39 5.01
CA ASP A 66 13.99 -14.50 4.28
C ASP A 66 13.66 -14.62 2.78
N LEU A 67 13.12 -13.54 2.22
CA LEU A 67 12.73 -13.42 0.83
C LEU A 67 13.94 -13.04 -0.03
N PRO A 68 14.13 -13.70 -1.19
CA PRO A 68 15.23 -13.37 -2.08
C PRO A 68 15.06 -11.98 -2.68
N ALA A 69 16.18 -11.40 -3.12
CA ALA A 69 16.15 -10.15 -3.87
C ALA A 69 15.39 -10.29 -5.19
N ALA A 70 14.45 -9.38 -5.42
CA ALA A 70 13.70 -9.24 -6.65
C ALA A 70 14.49 -8.38 -7.67
N LYS A 71 14.43 -8.76 -8.94
CA LYS A 71 14.91 -7.95 -10.05
C LYS A 71 13.70 -7.39 -10.80
N ASN A 72 13.85 -6.21 -11.40
CA ASN A 72 12.79 -5.55 -12.19
C ASN A 72 11.51 -5.27 -11.39
N MET A 73 11.65 -4.80 -10.15
CA MET A 73 10.50 -4.35 -9.37
C MET A 73 10.14 -2.93 -9.76
N TYR A 74 8.95 -2.74 -10.33
CA TYR A 74 8.44 -1.41 -10.72
C TYR A 74 7.78 -0.71 -9.54
N GLU A 75 7.95 0.62 -9.50
CA GLU A 75 7.21 1.50 -8.60
C GLU A 75 5.76 1.58 -9.06
N LEU A 76 4.81 1.48 -8.13
CA LEU A 76 3.39 1.63 -8.44
C LEU A 76 3.00 3.11 -8.46
N GLU A 77 2.03 3.43 -9.31
CA GLU A 77 1.31 4.69 -9.32
C GLU A 77 -0.14 4.45 -8.92
N TRP A 78 -0.81 5.50 -8.41
CA TRP A 78 -2.22 5.40 -8.07
C TRP A 78 -3.09 5.58 -9.31
N ASP A 79 -4.08 4.71 -9.47
CA ASP A 79 -5.04 4.76 -10.58
C ASP A 79 -6.46 4.93 -10.03
N CYS A 80 -7.10 6.06 -10.37
CA CYS A 80 -8.45 6.37 -9.93
C CYS A 80 -9.52 5.41 -10.48
N ASP A 81 -9.30 4.83 -11.66
CA ASP A 81 -10.22 3.86 -12.26
C ASP A 81 -10.12 2.50 -11.56
N LEU A 82 -8.94 2.12 -11.07
CA LEU A 82 -8.78 0.93 -10.21
C LEU A 82 -9.40 1.15 -8.84
N GLU A 83 -9.24 2.34 -8.26
CA GLU A 83 -9.89 2.73 -7.01
C GLU A 83 -11.42 2.61 -7.14
N ALA A 84 -12.02 3.19 -8.18
CA ALA A 84 -13.46 3.12 -8.38
C ALA A 84 -13.99 1.68 -8.49
N LYS A 85 -13.23 0.77 -9.12
CA LYS A 85 -13.57 -0.66 -9.18
C LYS A 85 -13.46 -1.32 -7.81
N ALA A 86 -12.46 -0.96 -7.01
CA ALA A 86 -12.33 -1.43 -5.64
C ALA A 86 -13.50 -0.97 -4.75
N GLU A 87 -13.92 0.29 -4.87
CA GLU A 87 -15.08 0.82 -4.15
C GLU A 87 -16.39 0.15 -4.57
N ASP A 88 -16.58 -0.10 -5.86
CA ASP A 88 -17.73 -0.88 -6.35
C ASP A 88 -17.70 -2.32 -5.81
N ALA A 89 -16.54 -2.97 -5.80
CA ALA A 89 -16.37 -4.31 -5.24
C ALA A 89 -16.71 -4.37 -3.74
N MET A 90 -16.35 -3.35 -2.96
CA MET A 90 -16.71 -3.26 -1.53
C MET A 90 -18.23 -3.25 -1.31
N ASN A 91 -19.01 -2.73 -2.26
CA ASN A 91 -20.47 -2.70 -2.19
C ASN A 91 -21.15 -4.04 -2.55
N MET A 92 -20.42 -5.02 -3.09
CA MET A 92 -20.96 -6.31 -3.59
C MET A 92 -21.15 -7.39 -2.49
N THR A 93 -21.53 -6.99 -1.28
CA THR A 93 -21.91 -7.88 -0.14
C THR A 93 -20.91 -8.99 0.22
N CYS A 94 -19.61 -8.68 0.28
CA CYS A 94 -18.57 -9.57 0.84
C CYS A 94 -18.58 -10.99 0.24
N THR A 95 -19.08 -11.10 -0.98
CA THR A 95 -19.10 -12.33 -1.75
C THR A 95 -17.93 -12.33 -2.73
N GLN A 96 -17.65 -13.48 -3.33
CA GLN A 96 -16.68 -13.58 -4.43
C GLN A 96 -17.17 -12.90 -5.73
N ALA A 97 -18.29 -12.17 -5.71
CA ALA A 97 -18.85 -11.52 -6.90
C ALA A 97 -17.90 -10.48 -7.52
N ALA A 98 -17.09 -9.80 -6.69
CA ALA A 98 -16.02 -8.92 -7.18
C ALA A 98 -15.02 -9.69 -8.06
N ARG A 99 -14.66 -10.92 -7.68
CA ARG A 99 -13.76 -11.79 -8.47
C ARG A 99 -14.34 -12.20 -9.81
N GLY A 100 -15.67 -12.29 -9.91
CA GLY A 100 -16.35 -12.55 -11.18
C GLY A 100 -16.37 -11.30 -12.06
N LYS A 101 -16.80 -10.16 -11.50
CA LYS A 101 -16.97 -8.89 -12.24
C LYS A 101 -15.64 -8.30 -12.72
N TYR A 102 -14.59 -8.38 -11.90
CA TYR A 102 -13.28 -7.79 -12.16
C TYR A 102 -12.19 -8.85 -12.37
N SER A 103 -12.55 -10.00 -12.94
CA SER A 103 -11.68 -11.18 -13.09
C SER A 103 -10.34 -10.97 -13.79
N THR A 104 -10.17 -9.87 -14.54
CA THR A 104 -8.91 -9.51 -15.22
C THR A 104 -7.93 -8.73 -14.34
N TYR A 105 -8.32 -8.36 -13.12
CA TYR A 105 -7.49 -7.57 -12.21
C TYR A 105 -7.04 -8.42 -11.01
N GLY A 106 -5.86 -8.10 -10.46
CA GLY A 106 -5.39 -8.66 -9.19
C GLY A 106 -6.37 -8.33 -8.06
N HIS A 107 -6.57 -9.27 -7.14
CA HIS A 107 -7.57 -9.15 -6.08
C HIS A 107 -7.01 -9.47 -4.70
N ALA A 108 -7.12 -8.52 -3.78
CA ALA A 108 -6.90 -8.81 -2.39
C ALA A 108 -7.98 -9.75 -1.84
N ARG A 109 -7.56 -10.75 -1.07
CA ARG A 109 -8.40 -11.52 -0.18
C ARG A 109 -8.66 -10.71 1.08
N GLY A 110 -9.81 -10.05 1.12
CA GLY A 110 -10.26 -9.31 2.29
C GLY A 110 -10.39 -10.20 3.54
N LEU A 111 -10.27 -9.58 4.71
CA LEU A 111 -10.57 -10.24 5.98
C LEU A 111 -12.09 -10.32 6.12
N TRP A 112 -12.65 -11.54 6.19
CA TRP A 112 -14.10 -11.75 6.28
C TRP A 112 -14.77 -10.95 7.41
N HIS A 113 -14.08 -10.74 8.54
CA HIS A 113 -14.59 -9.96 9.67
C HIS A 113 -14.56 -8.43 9.46
N LEU A 114 -13.86 -7.93 8.44
CA LEU A 114 -13.89 -6.51 8.01
C LEU A 114 -15.01 -6.23 7.00
N CYS A 115 -15.79 -7.25 6.63
CA CYS A 115 -16.96 -7.07 5.80
C CYS A 115 -17.95 -6.10 6.46
N ILE A 116 -18.50 -5.18 5.65
CA ILE A 116 -19.49 -4.16 6.07
C ILE A 116 -20.69 -4.75 6.82
N THR A 117 -21.05 -6.00 6.53
CA THR A 117 -22.15 -6.73 7.18
C THR A 117 -21.88 -7.00 8.67
N TYR A 118 -20.61 -7.07 9.12
CA TYR A 118 -20.26 -7.30 10.52
C TYR A 118 -20.02 -6.03 11.34
N ASN A 119 -20.08 -4.84 10.71
CA ASN A 119 -20.01 -3.52 11.34
C ASN A 119 -18.86 -3.36 12.35
N LYS A 120 -17.66 -3.88 12.02
CA LYS A 120 -16.46 -3.72 12.83
C LYS A 120 -15.80 -2.36 12.56
N PRO A 121 -15.25 -1.69 13.58
CA PRO A 121 -14.56 -0.42 13.38
C PRO A 121 -13.31 -0.65 12.53
N VAL A 122 -13.25 -0.01 11.37
CA VAL A 122 -12.09 -0.03 10.46
C VAL A 122 -10.85 0.57 11.15
N GLU A 123 -11.09 1.42 12.16
CA GLU A 123 -10.10 2.10 12.98
C GLU A 123 -9.23 1.13 13.79
N GLU A 124 -9.69 -0.11 14.05
CA GLU A 124 -8.90 -1.12 14.77
C GLU A 124 -7.62 -1.52 14.00
N TYR A 125 -7.67 -1.49 12.67
CA TYR A 125 -6.57 -1.93 11.79
C TYR A 125 -5.92 -0.75 11.08
N GLY A 126 -6.73 0.19 10.57
CA GLY A 126 -6.25 1.24 9.66
C GLY A 126 -5.62 0.69 8.38
N VAL A 127 -5.17 1.59 7.49
CA VAL A 127 -4.48 1.22 6.24
C VAL A 127 -3.24 0.38 6.53
N LYS A 128 -2.36 0.88 7.41
CA LYS A 128 -1.10 0.20 7.75
C LYS A 128 -1.31 -1.21 8.29
N GLY A 129 -2.27 -1.41 9.20
CA GLY A 129 -2.51 -2.74 9.79
C GLY A 129 -3.03 -3.75 8.75
N VAL A 130 -3.86 -3.31 7.80
CA VAL A 130 -4.32 -4.17 6.70
C VAL A 130 -3.15 -4.57 5.78
N LEU A 131 -2.33 -3.60 5.36
CA LEU A 131 -1.19 -3.87 4.49
C LEU A 131 -0.09 -4.69 5.18
N GLU A 132 0.11 -4.51 6.48
CA GLU A 132 0.98 -5.38 7.28
C GLU A 132 0.46 -6.81 7.29
N LYS A 133 -0.87 -7.02 7.39
CA LYS A 133 -1.45 -8.36 7.31
C LYS A 133 -1.23 -9.02 5.95
N TRP A 134 -1.31 -8.27 4.87
CA TRP A 134 -0.97 -8.77 3.54
C TRP A 134 0.51 -9.10 3.41
N TRP A 135 1.38 -8.24 3.93
CA TRP A 135 2.82 -8.44 3.89
C TRP A 135 3.28 -9.69 4.66
N ILE A 136 2.75 -9.94 5.87
CA ILE A 136 3.16 -11.10 6.67
C ILE A 136 2.80 -12.43 6.04
N GLU A 137 1.87 -12.49 5.08
CA GLU A 137 1.57 -13.70 4.32
C GLU A 137 2.81 -14.24 3.57
N GLY A 138 3.80 -13.38 3.31
CA GLY A 138 5.10 -13.76 2.73
C GLY A 138 5.87 -14.80 3.53
N VAL A 139 5.54 -15.04 4.81
CA VAL A 139 6.09 -16.19 5.56
C VAL A 139 5.70 -17.55 4.97
N SER A 140 4.67 -17.59 4.13
CA SER A 140 4.17 -18.79 3.46
C SER A 140 4.55 -18.87 1.98
N PHE A 141 5.33 -17.92 1.48
CA PHE A 141 5.75 -17.88 0.08
C PHE A 141 6.84 -18.93 -0.21
N ASP A 142 6.67 -19.68 -1.30
CA ASP A 142 7.68 -20.65 -1.76
C ASP A 142 8.88 -19.91 -2.37
N ILE A 143 9.95 -19.77 -1.59
CA ILE A 143 11.18 -19.10 -2.03
C ILE A 143 12.05 -19.95 -2.97
N ILE A 144 11.78 -21.26 -3.08
CA ILE A 144 12.56 -22.19 -3.88
C ILE A 144 12.11 -22.11 -5.33
N GLU A 145 10.84 -22.41 -5.58
CA GLU A 145 10.26 -22.37 -6.93
C GLU A 145 9.78 -20.96 -7.32
N ARG A 146 9.60 -20.06 -6.33
CA ARG A 146 9.12 -18.67 -6.53
C ARG A 146 7.80 -18.61 -7.27
N ARG A 147 6.96 -19.62 -7.06
CA ARG A 147 5.64 -19.76 -7.69
C ARG A 147 4.55 -19.43 -6.69
N PHE A 148 3.45 -18.88 -7.19
CA PHE A 148 2.21 -18.85 -6.43
C PHE A 148 1.50 -20.19 -6.55
N ASP A 149 1.58 -21.01 -5.51
CA ASP A 149 0.85 -22.27 -5.37
C ASP A 149 0.04 -22.37 -4.07
N ASN A 150 0.15 -21.34 -3.22
CA ASN A 150 -0.44 -21.30 -1.90
C ASN A 150 -1.34 -20.06 -1.73
N TYR A 151 -2.65 -20.29 -1.61
CA TYR A 151 -3.62 -19.22 -1.40
C TYR A 151 -3.40 -18.43 -0.09
N HIS A 152 -2.62 -18.96 0.86
CA HIS A 152 -2.23 -18.24 2.07
C HIS A 152 -1.24 -17.09 1.82
N ALA A 153 -0.66 -17.00 0.61
CA ALA A 153 0.24 -15.94 0.17
C ALA A 153 -0.39 -15.00 -0.88
N GLU A 154 -1.71 -15.10 -1.13
CA GLU A 154 -2.39 -14.40 -2.22
C GLU A 154 -2.21 -12.88 -2.14
N ASN A 155 -2.39 -12.27 -0.97
CA ASN A 155 -2.24 -10.83 -0.83
C ASN A 155 -0.77 -10.41 -0.94
N PHE A 156 0.12 -11.18 -0.34
CA PHE A 156 1.56 -10.94 -0.44
C PHE A 156 2.05 -10.96 -1.90
N VAL A 157 1.58 -11.93 -2.70
CA VAL A 157 1.95 -12.03 -4.11
C VAL A 157 1.47 -10.80 -4.90
N ASN A 158 0.23 -10.36 -4.69
CA ASN A 158 -0.27 -9.15 -5.34
C ASN A 158 0.54 -7.89 -4.96
N VAL A 159 1.00 -7.76 -3.71
CA VAL A 159 1.87 -6.65 -3.29
C VAL A 159 3.25 -6.72 -3.96
N SER A 160 3.77 -7.93 -4.16
CA SER A 160 5.14 -8.20 -4.65
C SER A 160 5.24 -8.52 -6.14
N GLU A 161 4.15 -8.38 -6.89
CA GLU A 161 4.09 -8.75 -8.30
C GLU A 161 5.02 -7.90 -9.17
N LEU A 162 5.78 -8.56 -10.05
CA LEU A 162 6.82 -7.92 -10.88
C LEU A 162 6.32 -7.48 -12.25
N GLU A 163 5.13 -7.93 -12.68
CA GLU A 163 4.69 -7.78 -14.06
C GLU A 163 4.01 -6.44 -14.34
N GLU A 164 4.46 -5.78 -15.41
CA GLU A 164 3.62 -4.98 -16.31
C GLU A 164 3.11 -5.92 -17.41
N ASN A 165 2.10 -6.75 -17.14
CA ASN A 165 1.43 -7.52 -18.20
C ASN A 165 0.27 -6.70 -18.78
N PHE A 166 0.60 -5.65 -19.53
CA PHE A 166 -0.27 -5.17 -20.60
C PHE A 166 0.00 -6.00 -21.86
N VAL A 167 -0.91 -6.90 -22.19
CA VAL A 167 -1.15 -7.37 -23.57
C VAL A 167 -2.60 -7.13 -23.90
#